data_AF-A0A924JSQ2-F1
#
_entry.id   AF-A0A924JSQ2-F1
#
_cell.length_a   1.000
_cell.length_b   1.000
_cell.length_c   1.000
_cell.angle_alpha   90.00
_cell.angle_beta   90.00
_cell.angle_gamma   90.00
#
_symmetry.space_group_name_H-M   'P 1'
#
loop_
_entity.id
_entity.type
_entity.pdbx_description
1 polymer ?
#
loop_
_entity_poly.entity_id
_entity_poly.type
_entity_poly.pdbx_seq_one_letter_code
_entity_poly.pdbx_strand_id
1 'polypeptide(L)'
;MQFETGSLPDLAAFAAANDLRHTPASPPPAYGGAVFEYLQNATVNDRVSTTTGPLFEVGTIEGSLGGDQSRAMATGWTVTTSFSSTERRTYGYLAMQLERTLPQLLLDSTRNDGVFGSSIPMPIATGQSLSLEGDFNSHFTLYAPKGYERDALYVFTPDLMALLIDETGDFDVEIVDDMLFVYSTLAFDTTDAAVWDRIARIRTVLGAKALTQTDRYVDDRGASQRSTAPLPGAAGGQRGTRLQMGFAGTRAGGSGRGFLALGIGIAVGVVAIIGVVGFFVLGAVFGTS
;
A
#
# COMPACT_ATOMS: atom_id res chain seq x y z
N MET A 1 19.12 -12.40 7.29
CA MET A 1 20.52 -12.08 6.88
C MET A 1 20.94 -10.87 7.69
N GLN A 2 22.11 -10.89 8.33
CA GLN A 2 22.64 -9.72 9.05
C GLN A 2 23.40 -8.83 8.06
N PHE A 3 23.36 -7.52 8.25
CA PHE A 3 24.11 -6.56 7.43
C PHE A 3 25.48 -6.28 8.06
N GLU A 4 26.51 -6.13 7.22
CA GLU A 4 27.82 -5.65 7.64
C GLU A 4 27.79 -4.12 7.78
N THR A 5 27.65 -3.64 9.02
CA THR A 5 27.43 -2.21 9.32
C THR A 5 28.73 -1.42 9.59
N GLY A 6 29.89 -2.07 9.53
CA GLY A 6 31.19 -1.45 9.87
C GLY A 6 31.64 -0.31 8.95
N SER A 7 31.03 -0.17 7.78
CA SER A 7 31.30 0.92 6.82
C SER A 7 30.42 2.16 7.03
N LEU A 8 29.42 2.09 7.90
CA LEU A 8 28.61 3.27 8.25
C LEU A 8 29.48 4.34 8.92
N PRO A 9 29.24 5.64 8.66
CA PRO A 9 28.07 6.21 7.98
C PRO A 9 28.19 6.33 6.45
N ASP A 10 29.25 5.78 5.82
CA ASP A 10 29.38 5.80 4.36
C ASP A 10 28.42 4.78 3.72
N LEU A 11 27.25 5.25 3.28
CA LEU A 11 26.20 4.43 2.67
C LEU A 11 26.64 3.74 1.38
N ALA A 12 27.54 4.34 0.61
CA ALA A 12 28.03 3.73 -0.62
C ALA A 12 28.95 2.53 -0.30
N ALA A 13 29.84 2.70 0.68
CA ALA A 13 30.69 1.63 1.17
C ALA A 13 29.89 0.52 1.87
N PHE A 14 28.92 0.89 2.71
CA PHE A 14 27.99 -0.04 3.35
C PHE A 14 27.20 -0.85 2.31
N ALA A 15 26.63 -0.20 1.30
CA ALA A 15 25.88 -0.90 0.26
C ALA A 15 26.77 -1.90 -0.49
N ALA A 16 27.99 -1.48 -0.88
CA ALA A 16 28.94 -2.34 -1.56
C ALA A 16 29.36 -3.56 -0.71
N ALA A 17 29.55 -3.40 0.59
CA ALA A 17 29.89 -4.49 1.51
C ALA A 17 28.76 -5.54 1.65
N ASN A 18 27.53 -5.16 1.32
CA ASN A 18 26.34 -6.01 1.47
C ASN A 18 25.72 -6.45 0.13
N ASP A 19 26.46 -6.32 -0.99
CA ASP A 19 25.99 -6.58 -2.37
C ASP A 19 24.74 -5.75 -2.78
N LEU A 20 24.59 -4.59 -2.14
CA LEU A 20 23.55 -3.61 -2.41
C LEU A 20 24.11 -2.44 -3.24
N ARG A 21 23.21 -1.64 -3.80
CA ARG A 21 23.51 -0.40 -4.50
C ARG A 21 22.93 0.77 -3.74
N HIS A 22 23.77 1.75 -3.46
CA HIS A 22 23.33 3.06 -2.99
C HIS A 22 23.10 4.01 -4.18
N THR A 23 21.97 4.71 -4.19
CA THR A 23 21.63 5.78 -5.12
C THR A 23 21.17 7.00 -4.31
N PRO A 24 21.96 8.10 -4.28
CA PRO A 24 21.68 9.24 -3.39
C PRO A 24 20.33 9.91 -3.65
N ALA A 25 19.91 10.01 -4.92
CA ALA A 25 18.62 10.56 -5.30
C ALA A 25 18.11 9.89 -6.58
N SER A 26 16.81 9.59 -6.63
CA SER A 26 16.14 9.03 -7.81
C SER A 26 14.65 9.38 -7.84
N PRO A 27 14.00 9.37 -9.01
CA PRO A 27 12.54 9.39 -9.05
C PRO A 27 11.97 8.11 -8.39
N PRO A 28 10.76 8.17 -7.79
CA PRO A 28 10.12 7.02 -7.21
C PRO A 28 9.92 5.90 -8.24
N PRO A 29 10.23 4.65 -7.89
CA PRO A 29 9.92 3.51 -8.74
C PRO A 29 8.42 3.21 -8.75
N ALA A 30 7.93 2.63 -9.85
CA ALA A 30 6.53 2.25 -10.03
C ALA A 30 6.23 0.86 -9.43
N TYR A 31 6.51 0.65 -8.15
CA TYR A 31 6.25 -0.62 -7.46
C TYR A 31 4.78 -0.85 -7.12
N GLY A 32 3.96 0.20 -7.20
CA GLY A 32 2.70 0.26 -6.48
C GLY A 32 2.92 0.59 -5.01
N GLY A 33 1.86 0.60 -4.22
CA GLY A 33 1.90 0.99 -2.81
C GLY A 33 1.57 2.47 -2.62
N ALA A 34 0.96 2.77 -1.49
CA ALA A 34 0.31 4.04 -1.21
C ALA A 34 1.29 5.20 -1.31
N VAL A 35 2.48 5.06 -0.73
CA VAL A 35 3.48 6.15 -0.70
C VAL A 35 4.07 6.40 -2.08
N PHE A 36 4.19 5.39 -2.94
CA PHE A 36 4.71 5.53 -4.30
C PHE A 36 3.64 6.04 -5.28
N GLU A 37 2.37 5.68 -5.08
CA GLU A 37 1.26 6.07 -5.95
C GLU A 37 0.71 7.47 -5.62
N TYR A 38 0.70 7.86 -4.35
CA TYR A 38 0.00 9.06 -3.86
C TYR A 38 0.90 10.19 -3.37
N LEU A 39 2.22 10.07 -3.52
CA LEU A 39 3.14 11.21 -3.41
C LEU A 39 3.48 11.78 -4.79
N GLN A 40 2.97 12.97 -5.05
CA GLN A 40 3.20 13.75 -6.26
C GLN A 40 4.50 14.54 -6.15
N ASN A 41 5.16 14.76 -7.30
CA ASN A 41 6.44 15.46 -7.39
C ASN A 41 7.48 14.90 -6.40
N ALA A 42 7.46 13.58 -6.24
CA ALA A 42 8.21 12.91 -5.21
C ALA A 42 9.64 12.60 -5.65
N THR A 43 10.53 12.53 -4.66
CA THR A 43 11.93 12.13 -4.81
C THR A 43 12.25 11.07 -3.78
N VAL A 44 12.97 10.04 -4.19
CA VAL A 44 13.58 9.06 -3.27
C VAL A 44 15.02 9.46 -3.03
N ASN A 45 15.39 9.62 -1.76
CA ASN A 45 16.74 9.89 -1.28
C ASN A 45 17.33 8.66 -0.57
N ASP A 46 18.66 8.54 -0.63
CA ASP A 46 19.46 7.51 0.04
C ASP A 46 18.93 6.09 -0.20
N ARG A 47 18.60 5.80 -1.46
CA ARG A 47 18.04 4.52 -1.89
C ARG A 47 19.10 3.44 -1.85
N VAL A 48 18.92 2.45 -0.99
CA VAL A 48 19.77 1.26 -0.90
C VAL A 48 18.96 0.07 -1.38
N SER A 49 19.35 -0.54 -2.50
CA SER A 49 18.60 -1.64 -3.12
C SER A 49 19.46 -2.82 -3.54
N THR A 50 18.87 -4.00 -3.60
CA THR A 50 19.51 -5.21 -4.14
C THR A 50 19.90 -5.03 -5.60
N THR A 51 21.11 -5.49 -5.94
CA THR A 51 21.59 -5.51 -7.33
C THR A 51 21.20 -6.78 -8.08
N THR A 52 21.00 -7.88 -7.35
CA THR A 52 20.63 -9.20 -7.88
C THR A 52 19.64 -9.87 -6.95
N GLY A 53 18.83 -10.80 -7.49
CA GLY A 53 17.82 -11.54 -6.72
C GLY A 53 16.50 -10.79 -6.53
N PRO A 54 15.62 -11.28 -5.64
CA PRO A 54 14.35 -10.63 -5.32
C PRO A 54 14.57 -9.21 -4.80
N LEU A 55 13.69 -8.30 -5.19
CA LEU A 55 13.80 -6.90 -4.79
C LEU A 55 13.78 -6.77 -3.26
N PHE A 56 14.78 -6.07 -2.73
CA PHE A 56 14.77 -5.50 -1.38
C PHE A 56 15.36 -4.10 -1.47
N GLU A 57 14.67 -3.13 -0.89
CA GLU A 57 15.01 -1.72 -1.01
C GLU A 57 14.62 -0.96 0.25
N VAL A 58 15.51 -0.07 0.69
CA VAL A 58 15.28 0.86 1.79
C VAL A 58 15.58 2.27 1.28
N GLY A 59 14.78 3.25 1.66
CA GLY A 59 15.06 4.64 1.31
C GLY A 59 14.14 5.61 2.04
N THR A 60 14.30 6.88 1.70
CA THR A 60 13.41 7.96 2.16
C THR A 60 12.72 8.55 0.94
N ILE A 61 11.40 8.66 0.97
CA ILE A 61 10.62 9.27 -0.10
C ILE A 61 9.92 10.52 0.41
N GLU A 62 9.97 11.59 -0.39
CA GLU A 62 9.43 12.89 -0.03
C GLU A 62 8.61 13.45 -1.19
N GLY A 63 7.41 13.96 -0.92
CA GLY A 63 6.54 14.52 -1.94
C GLY A 63 5.32 15.21 -1.35
N SER A 64 4.42 15.68 -2.21
CA SER A 64 3.13 16.24 -1.80
C SER A 64 2.02 15.22 -1.99
N LEU A 65 1.08 15.15 -1.05
CA LEU A 65 -0.03 14.20 -1.17
C LEU A 65 -0.91 14.53 -2.37
N GLY A 66 -1.25 13.52 -3.16
CA GLY A 66 -2.29 13.62 -4.17
C GLY A 66 -2.33 12.46 -5.14
N GLY A 67 -3.51 12.23 -5.71
CA GLY A 67 -3.71 11.22 -6.74
C GLY A 67 -5.17 11.08 -7.11
N ASP A 68 -5.43 10.20 -8.06
CA ASP A 68 -6.76 9.95 -8.60
C ASP A 68 -7.00 8.46 -8.82
N GLN A 69 -8.27 8.05 -8.68
CA GLN A 69 -8.70 6.68 -8.92
C GLN A 69 -10.05 6.71 -9.65
N SER A 70 -10.08 6.08 -10.81
CA SER A 70 -11.27 5.96 -11.65
C SER A 70 -11.91 4.58 -11.53
N ARG A 71 -13.24 4.53 -11.47
CA ARG A 71 -14.01 3.27 -11.39
C ARG A 71 -15.18 3.28 -12.35
N ALA A 72 -15.31 2.20 -13.12
CA ALA A 72 -16.52 1.93 -13.89
C ALA A 72 -17.61 1.38 -12.95
N MET A 73 -18.82 1.91 -13.10
CA MET A 73 -20.02 1.49 -12.41
C MET A 73 -20.81 0.55 -13.33
N ALA A 74 -21.59 -0.37 -12.73
CA ALA A 74 -22.48 -1.26 -13.48
C ALA A 74 -23.51 -0.51 -14.37
N THR A 75 -23.75 0.77 -14.08
CA THR A 75 -24.61 1.67 -14.85
C THR A 75 -23.95 2.23 -16.13
N GLY A 76 -22.68 1.89 -16.42
CA GLY A 76 -21.92 2.44 -17.54
C GLY A 76 -21.26 3.79 -17.28
N TRP A 77 -21.34 4.29 -16.04
CA TRP A 77 -20.69 5.54 -15.61
C TRP A 77 -19.29 5.27 -15.07
N THR A 78 -18.35 6.16 -15.33
CA THR A 78 -17.04 6.20 -14.66
C THR A 78 -17.04 7.28 -13.58
N VAL A 79 -16.64 6.90 -12.37
CA VAL A 79 -16.42 7.81 -11.24
C VAL A 79 -14.93 7.96 -11.03
N THR A 80 -14.41 9.16 -11.23
CA THR A 80 -13.03 9.51 -10.86
C THR A 80 -13.06 10.23 -9.52
N THR A 81 -12.31 9.73 -8.55
CA THR A 81 -12.07 10.40 -7.26
C THR A 81 -10.63 10.89 -7.26
N SER A 82 -10.42 12.17 -6.99
CA SER A 82 -9.10 12.80 -6.97
C SER A 82 -8.90 13.54 -5.65
N PHE A 83 -7.65 13.70 -5.23
CA PHE A 83 -7.31 14.53 -4.08
C PHE A 83 -5.94 15.15 -4.25
N SER A 84 -5.73 16.29 -3.60
CA SER A 84 -4.42 16.91 -3.52
C SER A 84 -4.24 17.72 -2.25
N SER A 85 -2.98 17.82 -1.83
CA SER A 85 -2.51 18.67 -0.75
C SER A 85 -1.25 19.42 -1.20
N THR A 86 -1.07 20.62 -0.68
CA THR A 86 0.20 21.35 -0.81
C THR A 86 1.21 20.96 0.26
N GLU A 87 0.80 20.20 1.27
CA GLU A 87 1.66 19.75 2.35
C GLU A 87 2.67 18.71 1.83
N ARG A 88 3.95 18.95 2.12
CA ARG A 88 5.02 17.99 1.85
C ARG A 88 5.10 16.99 3.00
N ARG A 89 5.20 15.71 2.66
CA ARG A 89 5.35 14.60 3.59
C ARG A 89 6.63 13.83 3.25
N THR A 90 7.28 13.34 4.28
CA THR A 90 8.47 12.49 4.22
C THR A 90 8.12 11.15 4.82
N TYR A 91 8.53 10.07 4.16
CA TYR A 91 8.39 8.71 4.68
C TYR A 91 9.70 7.94 4.56
N GLY A 92 10.11 7.27 5.63
CA GLY A 92 11.05 6.17 5.53
C GLY A 92 10.30 4.95 5.01
N TYR A 93 10.88 4.24 4.03
CA TYR A 93 10.25 3.03 3.50
C TYR A 93 11.23 1.87 3.39
N LEU A 94 10.67 0.68 3.57
CA LEU A 94 11.24 -0.60 3.19
C LEU A 94 10.30 -1.23 2.16
N ALA A 95 10.83 -1.65 1.02
CA ALA A 95 10.11 -2.37 -0.02
C ALA A 95 10.78 -3.72 -0.26
N MET A 96 9.98 -4.79 -0.35
CA MET A 96 10.48 -6.12 -0.67
C MET A 96 9.50 -6.90 -1.53
N GLN A 97 10.04 -7.69 -2.45
CA GLN A 97 9.24 -8.59 -3.27
C GLN A 97 8.88 -9.86 -2.50
N LEU A 98 7.61 -10.24 -2.60
CA LEU A 98 7.03 -11.49 -2.14
C LEU A 98 7.05 -12.53 -3.26
N GLU A 99 7.03 -13.81 -2.91
CA GLU A 99 6.98 -14.88 -3.92
C GLU A 99 5.60 -15.07 -4.55
N ARG A 100 4.55 -14.50 -3.94
CA ARG A 100 3.16 -14.65 -4.40
C ARG A 100 2.47 -13.30 -4.49
N THR A 101 1.54 -13.22 -5.44
CA THR A 101 0.63 -12.08 -5.59
C THR A 101 -0.54 -12.20 -4.62
N LEU A 102 -0.72 -11.16 -3.81
CA LEU A 102 -1.79 -11.00 -2.83
C LEU A 102 -2.67 -9.79 -3.20
N PRO A 103 -3.94 -9.75 -2.75
CA PRO A 103 -4.74 -8.53 -2.86
C PRO A 103 -4.07 -7.39 -2.10
N GLN A 104 -4.42 -6.14 -2.41
CA GLN A 104 -3.93 -5.02 -1.62
C GLN A 104 -4.38 -5.18 -0.16
N LEU A 105 -3.47 -5.18 0.79
CA LEU A 105 -3.77 -5.22 2.22
C LEU A 105 -2.98 -4.12 2.89
N LEU A 106 -3.59 -3.38 3.81
CA LEU A 106 -2.91 -2.27 4.46
C LEU A 106 -3.19 -2.31 5.96
N LEU A 107 -2.13 -2.33 6.75
CA LEU A 107 -2.13 -2.21 8.19
C LEU A 107 -1.70 -0.80 8.55
N ASP A 108 -2.62 -0.06 9.14
CA ASP A 108 -2.44 1.30 9.66
C ASP A 108 -2.10 1.20 11.14
N SER A 109 -0.90 1.59 11.55
CA SER A 109 -0.52 1.49 12.96
C SER A 109 -1.22 2.56 13.79
N THR A 110 -1.79 2.17 14.93
CA THR A 110 -2.40 3.15 15.85
C THR A 110 -1.35 3.98 16.61
N ARG A 111 -0.07 3.62 16.52
CA ARG A 111 1.04 4.25 17.27
C ARG A 111 1.78 5.32 16.48
N ASN A 112 1.81 5.22 15.14
CA ASN A 112 2.39 6.24 14.27
C ASN A 112 1.34 7.26 13.80
N ASP A 113 0.07 7.03 14.12
CA ASP A 113 -0.99 8.03 14.05
C ASP A 113 -0.57 9.33 14.72
N GLY A 114 -0.52 10.40 13.93
CA GLY A 114 -0.31 11.74 14.44
C GLY A 114 -1.57 12.30 15.10
N VAL A 115 -1.46 13.51 15.67
CA VAL A 115 -2.59 14.27 16.25
C VAL A 115 -3.75 14.49 15.26
N PHE A 116 -3.51 14.29 13.95
CA PHE A 116 -4.44 14.59 12.87
C PHE A 116 -4.94 13.35 12.09
N GLY A 117 -4.68 12.13 12.58
CA GLY A 117 -5.17 10.87 12.00
C GLY A 117 -4.09 10.04 11.30
N SER A 118 -4.54 9.02 10.55
CA SER A 118 -3.72 8.03 9.85
C SER A 118 -2.60 8.65 9.01
N SER A 119 -1.42 8.04 9.09
CA SER A 119 -0.26 8.37 8.27
C SER A 119 -0.36 7.87 6.83
N ILE A 120 -1.43 7.15 6.47
CA ILE A 120 -1.62 6.64 5.13
C ILE A 120 -1.82 7.81 4.14
N PRO A 121 -1.06 7.86 3.04
CA PRO A 121 -1.10 8.97 2.09
C PRO A 121 -2.33 8.95 1.17
N MET A 122 -3.38 8.17 1.46
CA MET A 122 -4.60 8.08 0.66
C MET A 122 -5.88 8.06 1.51
N PRO A 123 -6.97 8.69 1.06
CA PRO A 123 -8.27 8.61 1.73
C PRO A 123 -8.99 7.29 1.37
N ILE A 124 -9.09 6.36 2.32
CA ILE A 124 -9.73 5.05 2.09
C ILE A 124 -11.26 5.14 2.29
N ALA A 125 -12.01 4.54 1.37
CA ALA A 125 -13.47 4.47 1.46
C ALA A 125 -13.95 3.65 2.66
N THR A 126 -15.06 4.09 3.26
CA THR A 126 -15.70 3.40 4.38
C THR A 126 -16.11 1.96 4.03
N GLY A 127 -16.01 1.05 5.02
CA GLY A 127 -16.41 -0.34 4.86
C GLY A 127 -15.37 -1.20 4.15
N GLN A 128 -14.11 -0.79 4.20
CA GLN A 128 -12.94 -1.59 3.81
C GLN A 128 -12.03 -1.90 4.99
N SER A 129 -12.35 -1.39 6.19
CA SER A 129 -11.66 -1.76 7.41
C SER A 129 -12.21 -3.07 7.97
N LEU A 130 -11.31 -3.87 8.54
CA LEU A 130 -11.61 -5.12 9.21
C LEU A 130 -11.09 -5.08 10.62
N SER A 131 -11.86 -5.68 11.52
CA SER A 131 -11.44 -5.97 12.88
C SER A 131 -11.04 -7.43 12.97
N LEU A 132 -9.80 -7.69 13.37
CA LEU A 132 -9.31 -9.04 13.65
C LEU A 132 -9.57 -9.42 15.12
N GLU A 133 -9.47 -10.70 15.46
CA GLU A 133 -9.63 -11.19 16.82
C GLU A 133 -8.45 -10.79 17.73
N GLY A 134 -8.64 -10.92 19.05
CA GLY A 134 -7.61 -10.61 20.04
C GLY A 134 -7.39 -9.11 20.25
N ASP A 135 -6.16 -8.73 20.56
CA ASP A 135 -5.70 -7.36 20.80
C ASP A 135 -5.16 -6.66 19.55
N PHE A 136 -5.17 -7.31 18.39
CA PHE A 136 -4.59 -6.78 17.15
C PHE A 136 -5.15 -5.39 16.78
N ASN A 137 -6.45 -5.17 16.97
CA ASN A 137 -7.10 -3.89 16.65
C ASN A 137 -6.68 -2.74 17.59
N SER A 138 -6.00 -3.03 18.70
CA SER A 138 -5.41 -1.99 19.55
C SER A 138 -4.07 -1.48 18.99
N HIS A 139 -3.44 -2.26 18.10
CA HIS A 139 -2.17 -1.95 17.46
C HIS A 139 -2.32 -1.51 16.01
N PHE A 140 -3.28 -2.09 15.27
CA PHE A 140 -3.47 -1.82 13.85
C PHE A 140 -4.93 -1.71 13.44
N THR A 141 -5.22 -0.86 12.46
CA THR A 141 -6.44 -0.95 11.65
C THR A 141 -6.10 -1.66 10.33
N LEU A 142 -6.72 -2.81 10.08
CA LEU A 142 -6.55 -3.53 8.82
C LEU A 142 -7.55 -3.03 7.77
N TYR A 143 -7.05 -2.75 6.57
CA TYR A 143 -7.85 -2.47 5.39
C TYR A 143 -7.65 -3.54 4.32
N ALA A 144 -8.76 -3.97 3.71
CA ALA A 144 -8.75 -4.84 2.54
C ALA A 144 -9.82 -4.41 1.52
N PRO A 145 -9.61 -4.67 0.22
CA PRO A 145 -10.60 -4.49 -0.82
C PRO A 145 -11.89 -5.25 -0.51
N LYS A 146 -13.03 -4.67 -0.89
CA LYS A 146 -14.33 -5.33 -0.74
C LYS A 146 -14.36 -6.68 -1.44
N GLY A 147 -14.84 -7.70 -0.74
CA GLY A 147 -14.89 -9.09 -1.23
C GLY A 147 -13.64 -9.93 -0.91
N TYR A 148 -12.59 -9.30 -0.37
CA TYR A 148 -11.34 -9.94 0.04
C TYR A 148 -11.18 -10.00 1.57
N GLU A 149 -12.27 -9.78 2.31
CA GLU A 149 -12.28 -9.80 3.77
C GLU A 149 -11.80 -11.15 4.31
N ARG A 150 -12.34 -12.24 3.73
CA ARG A 150 -11.98 -13.60 4.11
C ARG A 150 -10.54 -13.94 3.71
N ASP A 151 -10.10 -13.46 2.55
CA ASP A 151 -8.74 -13.63 2.05
C ASP A 151 -7.73 -13.00 3.01
N ALA A 152 -8.03 -11.81 3.54
CA ALA A 152 -7.20 -11.14 4.53
C ALA A 152 -7.04 -11.97 5.82
N LEU A 153 -8.11 -12.63 6.30
CA LEU A 153 -8.05 -13.52 7.48
C LEU A 153 -7.13 -14.72 7.28
N TYR A 154 -7.00 -15.22 6.05
CA TYR A 154 -6.07 -16.32 5.76
C TYR A 154 -4.61 -15.87 5.74
N VAL A 155 -4.35 -14.61 5.38
CA VAL A 155 -3.00 -14.03 5.39
C VAL A 155 -2.57 -13.71 6.82
N PHE A 156 -3.44 -13.08 7.62
CA PHE A 156 -3.15 -12.65 8.99
C PHE A 156 -3.43 -13.74 10.01
N THR A 157 -2.62 -14.78 9.98
CA THR A 157 -2.67 -15.82 11.02
C THR A 157 -2.19 -15.27 12.37
N PRO A 158 -2.61 -15.87 13.50
CA PRO A 158 -2.23 -15.40 14.84
C PRO A 158 -0.72 -15.21 15.04
N ASP A 159 0.06 -16.14 14.49
CA ASP A 159 1.52 -16.10 14.59
C ASP A 159 2.15 -14.96 13.77
N LEU A 160 1.53 -14.54 12.66
CA LEU A 160 1.98 -13.39 11.88
C LEU A 160 1.55 -12.10 12.56
N MET A 161 0.33 -12.04 13.10
CA MET A 161 -0.18 -10.89 13.85
C MET A 161 0.72 -10.53 15.03
N ALA A 162 1.10 -11.51 15.86
CA ALA A 162 1.99 -11.28 17.00
C ALA A 162 3.34 -10.68 16.56
N LEU A 163 3.91 -11.20 15.47
CA LEU A 163 5.18 -10.71 14.94
C LEU A 163 5.09 -9.30 14.35
N LEU A 164 3.97 -8.97 13.69
CA LEU A 164 3.72 -7.62 13.19
C LEU A 164 3.60 -6.62 14.35
N ILE A 165 2.96 -7.02 15.45
CA ILE A 165 2.89 -6.20 16.67
C ILE A 165 4.29 -5.94 17.23
N ASP A 166 5.12 -6.98 17.32
CA ASP A 166 6.44 -6.89 17.95
C ASP A 166 7.45 -6.09 17.13
N GLU A 167 7.51 -6.30 15.81
CA GLU A 167 8.58 -5.74 14.96
C GLU A 167 8.16 -4.47 14.21
N THR A 168 6.87 -4.35 13.86
CA THR A 168 6.34 -3.25 13.02
C THR A 168 5.18 -2.51 13.68
N GLY A 169 4.96 -2.66 14.99
CA GLY A 169 3.83 -2.05 15.71
C GLY A 169 3.75 -0.52 15.67
N ASP A 170 4.81 0.14 15.21
CA ASP A 170 4.99 1.59 15.01
C ASP A 170 5.15 1.98 13.53
N PHE A 171 4.89 1.06 12.60
CA PHE A 171 4.98 1.28 11.16
C PHE A 171 3.70 0.86 10.45
N ASP A 172 3.39 1.52 9.34
CA ASP A 172 2.34 1.05 8.45
C ASP A 172 2.90 -0.08 7.59
N VAL A 173 2.12 -1.12 7.35
CA VAL A 173 2.54 -2.26 6.51
C VAL A 173 1.54 -2.41 5.37
N GLU A 174 2.03 -2.40 4.14
CA GLU A 174 1.18 -2.55 2.96
C GLU A 174 1.65 -3.74 2.12
N ILE A 175 0.71 -4.47 1.57
CA ILE A 175 0.94 -5.48 0.55
C ILE A 175 0.20 -5.03 -0.70
N VAL A 176 0.85 -5.04 -1.84
CA VAL A 176 0.25 -4.78 -3.15
C VAL A 176 0.78 -5.78 -4.15
N ASP A 177 -0.10 -6.63 -4.67
CA ASP A 177 0.31 -7.70 -5.58
C ASP A 177 1.45 -8.54 -4.97
N ASP A 178 2.63 -8.57 -5.59
CA ASP A 178 3.83 -9.27 -5.11
C ASP A 178 4.81 -8.36 -4.35
N MET A 179 4.38 -7.19 -3.89
CA MET A 179 5.20 -6.26 -3.12
C MET A 179 4.70 -6.13 -1.69
N LEU A 180 5.63 -6.08 -0.75
CA LEU A 180 5.39 -5.69 0.63
C LEU A 180 6.16 -4.41 0.92
N PHE A 181 5.50 -3.50 1.61
CA PHE A 181 6.03 -2.22 2.04
C PHE A 181 5.87 -2.06 3.55
N VAL A 182 6.85 -1.40 4.16
CA VAL A 182 6.77 -0.91 5.54
C VAL A 182 7.09 0.58 5.50
N TYR A 183 6.22 1.40 6.09
CA TYR A 183 6.33 2.85 6.08
C TYR A 183 6.45 3.43 7.49
N SER A 184 7.33 4.40 7.61
CA SER A 184 7.51 5.26 8.78
C SER A 184 7.20 6.70 8.40
N THR A 185 6.54 7.44 9.29
CA THR A 185 6.28 8.88 9.12
C THR A 185 7.54 9.74 9.23
N LEU A 186 8.66 9.13 9.60
CA LEU A 186 9.98 9.74 9.65
C LEU A 186 10.94 8.96 8.75
N ALA A 187 11.94 9.66 8.20
CA ALA A 187 13.06 9.03 7.51
C ALA A 187 13.75 8.02 8.42
N PHE A 188 14.19 6.90 7.85
CA PHE A 188 15.07 5.97 8.56
C PHE A 188 16.46 6.59 8.68
N ASP A 189 17.06 6.54 9.87
CA ASP A 189 18.47 6.89 10.03
C ASP A 189 19.32 5.75 9.46
N THR A 190 19.57 5.81 8.15
CA THR A 190 20.35 4.81 7.42
C THR A 190 21.84 4.81 7.82
N THR A 191 22.28 5.78 8.62
CA THR A 191 23.63 5.82 9.18
C THR A 191 23.76 5.05 10.51
N ASP A 192 22.64 4.68 11.13
CA ASP A 192 22.60 3.89 12.37
C ASP A 192 22.54 2.39 12.08
N ALA A 193 23.48 1.64 12.65
CA ALA A 193 23.52 0.18 12.57
C ALA A 193 22.25 -0.48 13.20
N ALA A 194 21.68 0.11 14.25
CA ALA A 194 20.51 -0.44 14.92
C ALA A 194 19.26 -0.43 14.01
N VAL A 195 19.17 0.56 13.12
CA VAL A 195 18.11 0.65 12.10
C VAL A 195 18.24 -0.52 11.11
N TRP A 196 19.45 -0.80 10.63
CA TRP A 196 19.70 -1.92 9.73
C TRP A 196 19.45 -3.28 10.38
N ASP A 197 19.79 -3.44 11.66
CA ASP A 197 19.46 -4.64 12.43
C ASP A 197 17.95 -4.86 12.54
N ARG A 198 17.19 -3.78 12.77
CA ARG A 198 15.73 -3.82 12.80
C ARG A 198 15.15 -4.19 11.44
N ILE A 199 15.63 -3.57 10.37
CA ILE A 199 15.22 -3.89 8.99
C ILE A 199 15.51 -5.36 8.66
N ALA A 200 16.68 -5.88 9.06
CA ALA A 200 17.03 -7.29 8.87
C ALA A 200 16.07 -8.24 9.59
N ARG A 201 15.63 -7.90 10.82
CA ARG A 201 14.61 -8.67 11.55
C ARG A 201 13.27 -8.63 10.85
N ILE A 202 12.79 -7.44 10.48
CA ILE A 202 11.53 -7.25 9.73
C ILE A 202 11.56 -8.08 8.43
N ARG A 203 12.63 -7.97 7.64
CA ARG A 203 12.81 -8.75 6.40
C ARG A 203 12.77 -10.25 6.67
N THR A 204 13.40 -10.71 7.75
CA THR A 204 13.43 -12.14 8.11
C THR A 204 12.05 -12.62 8.53
N VAL A 205 11.33 -11.83 9.32
CA VAL A 205 10.01 -12.13 9.86
C VAL A 205 8.95 -12.13 8.77
N LEU A 206 8.87 -11.06 7.98
CA LEU A 206 7.90 -10.92 6.91
C LEU A 206 8.26 -11.78 5.71
N GLY A 207 9.55 -11.91 5.40
CA GLY A 207 10.04 -12.82 4.36
C GLY A 207 9.75 -14.28 4.69
N ALA A 208 10.19 -14.81 5.84
CA ALA A 208 10.07 -16.24 6.14
C ALA A 208 8.62 -16.72 6.36
N LYS A 209 7.74 -15.88 6.89
CA LYS A 209 6.34 -16.25 7.14
C LYS A 209 5.39 -15.98 5.97
N ALA A 210 5.65 -14.96 5.14
CA ALA A 210 4.92 -14.82 3.87
C ALA A 210 5.12 -16.06 2.98
N LEU A 211 6.29 -16.71 3.08
CA LEU A 211 6.61 -17.97 2.39
C LEU A 211 5.86 -19.19 2.93
N THR A 212 5.72 -19.33 4.25
CA THR A 212 5.23 -20.57 4.87
C THR A 212 3.70 -20.59 5.10
N GLN A 213 3.09 -19.43 5.37
CA GLN A 213 1.69 -19.36 5.80
C GLN A 213 0.71 -19.12 4.63
N THR A 214 1.21 -18.72 3.47
CA THR A 214 0.42 -18.54 2.24
C THR A 214 0.28 -19.80 1.40
N ASP A 215 0.88 -20.94 1.79
CA ASP A 215 0.74 -22.21 1.09
C ASP A 215 -0.71 -22.72 1.00
N ARG A 216 -1.61 -22.21 1.86
CA ARG A 216 -3.05 -22.49 1.80
C ARG A 216 -3.85 -21.45 0.99
N TYR A 217 -3.23 -20.35 0.57
CA TYR A 217 -3.90 -19.31 -0.18
C TYR A 217 -3.83 -19.60 -1.68
N VAL A 218 -4.96 -20.01 -2.25
CA VAL A 218 -5.21 -20.09 -3.69
C VAL A 218 -6.45 -19.26 -3.96
N ASP A 219 -6.32 -18.24 -4.81
CA ASP A 219 -7.47 -17.50 -5.30
C ASP A 219 -8.23 -18.36 -6.33
N ASP A 220 -9.21 -19.13 -5.86
CA ASP A 220 -10.06 -19.97 -6.70
C ASP A 220 -10.93 -19.15 -7.68
N ARG A 221 -11.03 -17.82 -7.50
CA ARG A 221 -11.82 -16.94 -8.38
C ARG A 221 -11.16 -16.75 -9.75
N GLY A 222 -9.86 -17.04 -9.87
CA GLY A 222 -9.11 -17.06 -11.13
C GLY A 222 -9.34 -18.32 -12.00
N ALA A 223 -9.97 -19.37 -11.45
CA ALA A 223 -10.30 -20.59 -12.20
C ALA A 223 -11.68 -20.51 -12.89
N SER A 224 -12.59 -19.68 -12.39
CA SER A 224 -13.97 -19.61 -12.88
C SER A 224 -14.19 -18.66 -14.08
N GLN A 225 -13.14 -17.96 -14.55
CA GLN A 225 -13.18 -17.16 -15.80
C GLN A 225 -12.34 -17.75 -16.95
N ARG A 226 -11.74 -18.94 -16.78
CA ARG A 226 -11.02 -19.63 -17.87
C ARG A 226 -11.73 -20.92 -18.28
N SER A 227 -12.85 -20.75 -18.98
CA SER A 227 -13.26 -21.71 -20.02
C SER A 227 -12.67 -21.20 -21.33
N THR A 228 -11.39 -21.48 -21.64
CA THR A 228 -10.96 -22.56 -22.54
C THR A 228 -9.48 -22.97 -22.34
N ALA A 229 -9.24 -24.21 -21.90
CA ALA A 229 -8.06 -25.11 -22.07
C ALA A 229 -6.62 -24.64 -21.65
N PRO A 230 -5.72 -25.57 -21.25
CA PRO A 230 -4.83 -25.36 -20.10
C PRO A 230 -3.32 -25.24 -20.40
N LEU A 231 -2.58 -24.58 -19.49
CA LEU A 231 -1.15 -24.77 -19.24
C LEU A 231 -0.92 -24.86 -17.71
N PRO A 232 -0.01 -25.73 -17.23
CA PRO A 232 0.14 -26.02 -15.80
C PRO A 232 1.08 -25.01 -15.11
N GLY A 233 0.69 -24.57 -13.91
CA GLY A 233 1.59 -23.90 -12.96
C GLY A 233 1.48 -22.37 -12.90
N ALA A 234 0.39 -21.84 -12.34
CA ALA A 234 0.35 -20.52 -11.70
C ALA A 234 -0.96 -20.39 -10.91
N ALA A 235 -0.90 -20.64 -9.60
CA ALA A 235 -1.94 -20.25 -8.65
C ALA A 235 -1.46 -18.93 -8.00
N GLY A 236 -1.89 -17.80 -8.58
CA GLY A 236 -1.64 -16.46 -8.06
C GLY A 236 -2.95 -15.66 -8.13
N GLY A 237 -3.21 -14.84 -7.11
CA GLY A 237 -4.37 -13.95 -7.07
C GLY A 237 -4.44 -13.03 -8.29
N GLN A 238 -5.64 -12.52 -8.60
CA GLN A 238 -5.79 -11.51 -9.65
C GLN A 238 -4.93 -10.27 -9.33
N ARG A 239 -3.86 -10.05 -10.12
CA ARG A 239 -3.14 -8.77 -10.14
C ARG A 239 -4.15 -7.62 -10.30
N GLY A 240 -4.05 -6.61 -9.45
CA GLY A 240 -4.84 -5.38 -9.57
C GLY A 240 -6.04 -5.24 -8.65
N THR A 241 -6.20 -6.07 -7.61
CA THR A 241 -7.22 -5.81 -6.59
C THR A 241 -6.72 -4.72 -5.63
N ARG A 242 -7.32 -3.53 -5.72
CA ARG A 242 -6.89 -2.33 -4.98
C ARG A 242 -7.95 -1.83 -4.00
N LEU A 243 -7.47 -1.18 -2.94
CA LEU A 243 -8.28 -0.40 -2.02
C LEU A 243 -8.98 0.73 -2.79
N GLN A 244 -10.20 0.98 -2.35
CA GLN A 244 -11.03 2.01 -2.92
C GLN A 244 -10.82 3.32 -2.18
N MET A 245 -10.42 4.39 -2.89
CA MET A 245 -10.51 5.75 -2.38
C MET A 245 -11.95 6.18 -2.08
N GLY A 246 -12.14 7.02 -1.07
CA GLY A 246 -13.43 7.63 -0.77
C GLY A 246 -13.37 8.76 0.27
N PHE A 247 -14.35 9.66 0.20
CA PHE A 247 -14.54 10.75 1.15
C PHE A 247 -15.85 10.56 1.92
N ALA A 248 -15.88 10.94 3.21
CA ALA A 248 -17.08 10.91 4.04
C ALA A 248 -18.23 11.65 3.33
N GLY A 249 -19.29 10.91 2.95
CA GLY A 249 -20.41 11.40 2.14
C GLY A 249 -20.71 10.58 0.88
N THR A 250 -19.75 9.75 0.42
CA THR A 250 -19.88 8.94 -0.80
C THR A 250 -20.54 7.57 -0.54
N ARG A 251 -21.78 7.54 -0.05
CA ARG A 251 -22.56 6.30 -0.15
C ARG A 251 -22.96 6.09 -1.61
N ALA A 252 -22.34 5.12 -2.27
CA ALA A 252 -22.79 4.62 -3.58
C ALA A 252 -24.17 3.90 -3.53
N GLY A 253 -24.82 3.87 -2.36
CA GLY A 253 -26.19 3.38 -2.19
C GLY A 253 -26.92 4.25 -1.19
N GLY A 254 -27.78 5.14 -1.68
CA GLY A 254 -28.58 6.01 -0.82
C GLY A 254 -29.32 7.06 -1.63
N SER A 255 -30.58 6.77 -1.91
CA SER A 255 -31.56 7.72 -2.42
C SER A 255 -31.56 9.03 -1.61
N GLY A 256 -31.43 10.16 -2.30
CA GLY A 256 -32.05 11.41 -1.88
C GLY A 256 -31.12 12.54 -1.43
N ARG A 257 -31.15 13.61 -2.24
CA ARG A 257 -31.01 15.03 -1.85
C ARG A 257 -29.59 15.55 -1.60
N GLY A 258 -28.84 15.67 -2.69
CA GLY A 258 -27.74 16.62 -2.82
C GLY A 258 -27.15 16.50 -4.22
N PHE A 259 -27.05 17.62 -4.94
CA PHE A 259 -26.48 17.79 -6.29
C PHE A 259 -27.41 17.52 -7.48
N LEU A 260 -28.10 18.59 -7.87
CA LEU A 260 -28.71 18.77 -9.19
C LEU A 260 -27.58 19.12 -10.19
N ALA A 261 -27.30 18.24 -11.15
CA ALA A 261 -26.68 18.61 -12.42
C ALA A 261 -27.46 17.87 -13.51
N LEU A 262 -28.65 18.37 -13.82
CA LEU A 262 -29.52 17.80 -14.85
C LEU A 262 -29.09 18.35 -16.22
N GLY A 263 -28.47 17.50 -17.04
CA GLY A 263 -28.31 17.72 -18.48
C GLY A 263 -27.01 17.16 -19.05
N ILE A 264 -26.93 15.84 -19.31
CA ILE A 264 -25.88 15.11 -20.08
C ILE A 264 -24.42 15.34 -19.63
N GLY A 265 -24.17 16.18 -18.64
CA GLY A 265 -22.87 16.72 -18.28
C GLY A 265 -22.23 16.02 -17.08
N ILE A 266 -20.91 16.04 -17.09
CA ILE A 266 -20.05 15.62 -16.01
C ILE A 266 -20.47 16.29 -14.69
N ALA A 267 -20.84 15.52 -13.67
CA ALA A 267 -21.09 16.05 -12.33
C ALA A 267 -19.78 16.10 -11.56
N VAL A 268 -19.39 17.28 -11.06
CA VAL A 268 -18.19 17.48 -10.23
C VAL A 268 -18.59 17.86 -8.81
N GLY A 269 -18.13 17.11 -7.82
CA GLY A 269 -18.27 17.44 -6.39
C GLY A 269 -16.92 17.75 -5.75
N VAL A 270 -16.90 18.64 -4.75
CA VAL A 270 -15.71 19.02 -3.98
C VAL A 270 -15.93 18.70 -2.50
N VAL A 271 -14.98 18.04 -1.85
CA VAL A 271 -14.97 17.78 -0.40
C VAL A 271 -13.60 18.19 0.13
N ALA A 272 -13.56 19.17 1.04
CA ALA A 272 -12.33 19.55 1.73
C ALA A 272 -12.34 18.98 3.14
N ILE A 273 -11.31 18.20 3.47
CA ILE A 273 -10.97 17.81 4.85
C ILE A 273 -9.61 18.44 5.15
N ILE A 274 -9.35 18.83 6.39
CA ILE A 274 -8.19 19.64 6.80
C ILE A 274 -6.90 19.17 6.09
N GLY A 275 -6.34 20.04 5.22
CA GLY A 275 -5.09 19.77 4.47
C GLY A 275 -5.25 19.07 3.12
N VAL A 276 -6.39 18.46 2.80
CA VAL A 276 -6.62 17.71 1.54
C VAL A 276 -7.91 18.17 0.87
N VAL A 277 -7.81 18.60 -0.39
CA VAL A 277 -8.99 18.91 -1.21
C VAL A 277 -9.27 17.72 -2.12
N GLY A 278 -10.41 17.06 -1.88
CA GLY A 278 -10.94 15.98 -2.69
C GLY A 278 -11.94 16.49 -3.72
N PHE A 279 -11.90 15.90 -4.92
CA PHE A 279 -12.88 16.12 -5.98
C PHE A 279 -13.36 14.77 -6.50
N PHE A 280 -14.58 14.71 -7.03
CA PHE A 280 -14.99 13.57 -7.82
C PHE A 280 -15.76 13.99 -9.06
N VAL A 281 -15.61 13.21 -10.12
CA VAL A 281 -16.14 13.44 -11.47
C VAL A 281 -16.94 12.21 -11.89
N LEU A 282 -18.20 12.41 -12.29
CA LEU A 282 -19.06 11.37 -12.85
C LEU A 282 -19.22 11.58 -14.37
N GLY A 283 -18.80 10.63 -15.21
CA GLY A 283 -18.97 10.71 -16.68
C GLY A 283 -19.50 9.41 -17.28
N ALA A 284 -20.34 9.48 -18.32
CA ALA A 284 -20.84 8.31 -19.03
C ALA A 284 -19.98 8.04 -20.27
N VAL A 285 -19.51 6.80 -20.45
CA VAL A 285 -18.84 6.37 -21.68
C VAL A 285 -19.80 5.49 -22.46
N PHE A 286 -20.37 6.03 -23.54
CA PHE A 286 -21.16 5.23 -24.48
C PHE A 286 -20.19 4.56 -25.45
N GLY A 287 -19.97 3.25 -25.28
CA GLY A 287 -19.24 2.46 -26.27
C GLY A 287 -19.97 2.50 -27.60
N THR A 288 -19.30 3.02 -28.64
CA THR A 288 -19.76 2.85 -30.03
C THR A 288 -19.54 1.40 -30.42
N SER A 289 -20.62 0.64 -30.50
CA SER A 289 -20.70 -0.70 -31.06
C SER A 289 -20.27 -0.75 -32.52
#